data_AF-A0A835FVE2-F1
#
_entry.id   AF-A0A835FVE2-F1
#
_cell.length_a   1.000
_cell.length_b   1.000
_cell.length_c   1.000
_cell.angle_alpha   90.00
_cell.angle_beta   90.00
_cell.angle_gamma   90.00
#
_symmetry.space_group_name_H-M   'P 1'
#
loop_
_entity.id
_entity.type
_entity.pdbx_description
1 polymer ?
#
loop_
_entity_poly.entity_id
_entity_poly.type
_entity_poly.pdbx_seq_one_letter_code
_entity_poly.pdbx_strand_id
1 'polypeptide(L)'
;MASCDYDKQVAVLYGTPDIERRGPSPVMLFPPFKTGYHLFGSDYNLADKSEVTGINNWDCSNKCHCFPMDLIQFIDVKIAGYQHTHPGRAKIFGFVAARDMMKPLRNYVYRRALTIVKLYGVARLSLGRPARVISMSSRALIEFELHALSEDKNDSGDDVIIEGCTELYNMRATKSFIRNQRLYGQRCALDIKYLVLINAVEARVDINVIRVPAHGINLKLLAKTSGFSNVI
;
A
#
# COMPACT_ATOMS: atom_id res chain seq x y z
N MET A 1 18.90 15.07 3.78
CA MET A 1 17.73 14.91 2.88
C MET A 1 17.66 13.45 2.47
N ALA A 2 16.57 12.76 2.77
CA ALA A 2 16.38 11.37 2.34
C ALA A 2 16.05 11.34 0.84
N SER A 3 16.65 10.43 0.09
CA SER A 3 16.47 10.19 -1.34
C SER A 3 16.41 8.67 -1.53
N CYS A 4 15.86 8.17 -2.65
CA CYS A 4 15.86 6.73 -2.97
C CYS A 4 17.26 6.13 -3.24
N ASP A 5 18.31 6.95 -3.18
CA ASP A 5 19.70 6.51 -3.19
C ASP A 5 20.00 5.51 -2.06
N TYR A 6 20.65 4.40 -2.41
CA TYR A 6 20.86 3.28 -1.51
C TYR A 6 21.63 3.66 -0.24
N ASP A 7 22.76 4.35 -0.38
CA ASP A 7 23.61 4.73 0.76
C ASP A 7 22.88 5.71 1.68
N LYS A 8 22.11 6.65 1.11
CA LYS A 8 21.25 7.54 1.90
C LYS A 8 20.15 6.78 2.64
N GLN A 9 19.54 5.76 2.03
CA GLN A 9 18.52 4.95 2.70
C GLN A 9 19.11 4.08 3.81
N VAL A 10 20.28 3.47 3.59
CA VAL A 10 21.03 2.74 4.62
C VAL A 10 21.38 3.66 5.78
N ALA A 11 21.87 4.87 5.52
CA ALA A 11 22.14 5.86 6.56
C ALA A 11 20.88 6.28 7.34
N VAL A 12 19.73 6.40 6.68
CA VAL A 12 18.44 6.66 7.34
C VAL A 12 18.05 5.48 8.25
N LEU A 13 18.20 4.24 7.77
CA LEU A 13 17.81 3.03 8.50
C LEU A 13 18.70 2.74 9.71
N TYR A 14 20.02 2.92 9.57
CA TYR A 14 21.00 2.42 10.54
C TYR A 14 21.88 3.53 11.16
N GLY A 15 21.99 4.68 10.51
CA GLY A 15 22.86 5.78 10.94
C GLY A 15 22.19 6.83 11.83
N THR A 16 20.85 6.79 11.98
CA THR A 16 20.11 7.74 12.80
C THR A 16 19.66 7.07 14.10
N PRO A 17 20.41 7.21 15.21
CA PRO A 17 19.93 6.75 16.51
C PRO A 17 18.58 7.41 16.82
N ASP A 18 17.64 6.65 17.38
CA ASP A 18 16.27 7.06 17.73
C ASP A 18 15.30 7.35 16.57
N ILE A 19 15.58 6.94 15.32
CA ILE A 19 14.61 7.16 14.23
C ILE A 19 13.24 6.50 14.49
N GLU A 20 13.23 5.35 15.16
CA GLU A 20 12.00 4.65 15.59
C GLU A 20 11.21 5.43 16.64
N ARG A 21 11.84 6.35 17.38
CA ARG A 21 11.15 7.23 18.34
C ARG A 21 10.40 8.38 17.66
N ARG A 22 10.61 8.60 16.36
CA ARG A 22 10.00 9.68 15.56
C ARG A 22 8.78 9.25 14.74
N GLY A 23 8.34 8.00 14.89
CA GLY A 23 7.18 7.48 14.16
C GLY A 23 7.24 5.97 13.92
N PRO A 24 6.57 5.47 12.87
CA PRO A 24 6.66 4.07 12.46
C PRO A 24 8.09 3.65 12.14
N SER A 25 8.41 2.35 12.27
CA SER A 25 9.74 1.83 11.95
C SER A 25 10.11 2.11 10.48
N PRO A 26 11.34 2.57 10.20
CA PRO A 26 11.74 2.87 8.83
C PRO A 26 11.81 1.59 7.98
N VAL A 27 11.53 1.73 6.67
CA VAL A 27 11.74 0.67 5.67
C VAL A 27 12.36 1.29 4.42
N MET A 28 13.15 0.50 3.70
CA MET A 28 13.92 0.96 2.55
C MET A 28 13.00 1.45 1.41
N LEU A 29 13.26 2.67 0.95
CA LEU A 29 12.67 3.23 -0.27
C LEU A 29 13.63 2.98 -1.44
N PHE A 30 13.24 2.10 -2.36
CA PHE A 30 13.96 1.87 -3.60
C PHE A 30 13.49 2.82 -4.70
N PRO A 31 14.35 3.11 -5.69
CA PRO A 31 13.96 3.91 -6.85
C PRO A 31 12.72 3.35 -7.56
N PRO A 32 11.95 4.20 -8.26
CA PRO A 32 10.86 3.72 -9.11
C PRO A 32 11.41 3.00 -10.34
N PHE A 33 10.68 1.99 -10.82
CA PHE A 33 10.97 1.41 -12.14
C PHE A 33 10.54 2.40 -13.23
N LYS A 34 11.53 2.90 -14.00
CA LYS A 34 11.26 3.74 -15.18
C LYS A 34 11.52 2.95 -16.46
N THR A 35 12.76 2.50 -16.68
CA THR A 35 13.18 1.63 -17.79
C THR A 35 14.42 0.83 -17.39
N GLY A 36 14.75 -0.23 -18.12
CA GLY A 36 16.01 -0.96 -17.97
C GLY A 36 16.05 -1.93 -16.79
N TYR A 37 17.24 -2.07 -16.18
CA TYR A 37 17.47 -2.99 -15.07
C TYR A 37 16.91 -2.42 -13.75
N HIS A 38 16.29 -3.28 -12.96
CA HIS A 38 15.84 -2.96 -11.62
C HIS A 38 15.91 -4.20 -10.75
N LEU A 39 16.25 -4.04 -9.47
CA LEU A 39 16.46 -5.13 -8.52
C LEU A 39 15.27 -6.11 -8.49
N PHE A 40 14.06 -5.56 -8.51
CA PHE A 40 12.79 -6.31 -8.48
C PHE A 40 12.19 -6.58 -9.87
N GLY A 41 12.91 -6.23 -10.94
CA GLY A 41 12.40 -6.21 -12.32
C GLY A 41 11.92 -7.57 -12.81
N SER A 42 12.76 -8.60 -12.66
CA SER A 42 12.45 -9.98 -13.06
C SER A 42 11.35 -10.60 -12.22
N ASP A 43 11.43 -10.40 -10.90
CA ASP A 43 10.59 -11.10 -9.93
C ASP A 43 9.14 -10.62 -9.96
N TYR A 44 8.94 -9.34 -10.29
CA TYR A 44 7.64 -8.68 -10.26
C TYR A 44 7.20 -8.11 -11.61
N ASN A 45 7.90 -8.46 -12.70
CA ASN A 45 7.60 -8.02 -14.06
C ASN A 45 7.24 -6.52 -14.13
N LEU A 46 8.12 -5.66 -13.62
CA LEU A 46 7.80 -4.23 -13.42
C LEU A 46 7.51 -3.47 -14.72
N ALA A 47 7.96 -4.02 -15.86
CA ALA A 47 7.64 -3.50 -17.18
C ALA A 47 6.14 -3.61 -17.50
N ASP A 48 5.48 -4.67 -17.01
CA ASP A 48 4.04 -4.83 -17.18
C ASP A 48 3.28 -3.98 -16.15
N LYS A 49 2.65 -2.91 -16.64
CA LYS A 49 1.87 -1.96 -15.84
C LYS A 49 0.39 -2.32 -15.76
N SER A 50 0.00 -3.49 -16.28
CA SER A 50 -1.39 -3.95 -16.29
C SER A 50 -1.92 -4.13 -14.87
N GLU A 51 -3.23 -3.92 -14.74
CA GLU A 51 -3.95 -4.15 -13.51
C GLU A 51 -4.30 -5.63 -13.38
N VAL A 52 -4.21 -6.15 -12.16
CA VAL A 52 -4.69 -7.50 -11.90
C VAL A 52 -6.21 -7.51 -11.96
N THR A 53 -6.76 -8.32 -12.86
CA THR A 53 -8.20 -8.58 -12.96
C THR A 53 -8.52 -9.99 -12.48
N GLY A 54 -9.69 -10.13 -11.86
CA GLY A 54 -10.26 -11.40 -11.44
C GLY A 54 -9.82 -11.90 -10.07
N ILE A 55 -10.61 -12.86 -9.54
CA ILE A 55 -10.24 -13.69 -8.39
C ILE A 55 -8.97 -14.42 -8.77
N ASN A 56 -8.10 -14.67 -7.80
CA ASN A 56 -6.99 -15.51 -8.12
C ASN A 56 -7.45 -16.93 -8.34
N ASN A 57 -7.06 -17.50 -9.49
CA ASN A 57 -7.62 -18.75 -10.04
C ASN A 57 -7.12 -19.96 -9.24
N TRP A 58 -7.21 -19.85 -7.91
CA TRP A 58 -6.99 -20.92 -6.99
C TRP A 58 -8.16 -21.85 -7.17
N ASP A 59 -7.84 -23.04 -7.61
CA ASP A 59 -8.78 -24.09 -7.93
C ASP A 59 -9.47 -24.57 -6.64
N CYS A 60 -10.41 -23.80 -6.09
CA CYS A 60 -11.32 -24.28 -5.05
C CYS A 60 -12.42 -25.18 -5.66
N SER A 61 -12.25 -25.64 -6.92
CA SER A 61 -13.17 -26.54 -7.63
C SER A 61 -13.26 -27.93 -6.98
N ASN A 62 -12.22 -28.33 -6.24
CA ASN A 62 -12.21 -29.59 -5.49
C ASN A 62 -12.67 -29.37 -4.05
N LYS A 63 -13.99 -29.18 -3.88
CA LYS A 63 -14.71 -29.40 -2.60
C LYS A 63 -14.03 -28.79 -1.35
N CYS A 64 -13.94 -27.46 -1.28
CA CYS A 64 -13.60 -26.70 -0.06
C CYS A 64 -12.15 -26.80 0.47
N HIS A 65 -11.19 -27.31 -0.28
CA HIS A 65 -9.77 -27.25 0.11
C HIS A 65 -9.05 -26.04 -0.49
N CYS A 66 -9.43 -24.83 -0.06
CA CYS A 66 -8.60 -23.65 -0.36
C CYS A 66 -7.38 -23.71 0.57
N PHE A 67 -6.17 -23.80 0.00
CA PHE A 67 -4.94 -23.85 0.80
C PHE A 67 -4.75 -22.52 1.53
N PRO A 68 -4.51 -22.54 2.85
CA PRO A 68 -4.18 -21.33 3.58
C PRO A 68 -2.85 -20.76 3.06
N MET A 69 -2.76 -19.43 3.02
CA MET A 69 -1.59 -18.70 2.55
C MET A 69 -1.30 -17.52 3.47
N ASP A 70 -0.07 -17.03 3.40
CA ASP A 70 0.28 -15.76 4.02
C ASP A 70 -0.22 -14.60 3.15
N LEU A 71 -1.00 -13.68 3.73
CA LEU A 71 -1.68 -12.60 3.03
C LEU A 71 -1.35 -11.24 3.63
N ILE A 72 -1.38 -10.19 2.82
CA ILE A 72 -1.29 -8.79 3.27
C ILE A 72 -2.64 -8.12 3.14
N GLN A 73 -3.05 -7.44 4.20
CA GLN A 73 -4.18 -6.53 4.19
C GLN A 73 -3.73 -5.12 4.59
N PHE A 74 -3.90 -4.14 3.70
CA PHE A 74 -3.64 -2.75 4.03
C PHE A 74 -4.72 -2.22 4.97
N ILE A 75 -4.28 -1.59 6.06
CA ILE A 75 -5.14 -0.93 7.05
C ILE A 75 -5.16 0.57 6.77
N ASP A 76 -4.00 1.17 6.47
CA ASP A 76 -3.87 2.61 6.32
C ASP A 76 -2.65 2.95 5.46
N VAL A 77 -2.75 4.02 4.67
CA VAL A 77 -1.61 4.62 3.97
C VAL A 77 -1.68 6.13 4.17
N LYS A 78 -0.58 6.74 4.60
CA LYS A 78 -0.54 8.17 4.92
C LYS A 78 0.70 8.85 4.35
N ILE A 79 0.52 10.08 3.90
CA ILE A 79 1.61 11.01 3.67
C ILE A 79 1.89 11.72 4.99
N ALA A 80 3.15 11.73 5.43
CA ALA A 80 3.59 12.38 6.66
C ALA A 80 4.77 13.33 6.38
N GLY A 81 4.89 14.39 7.17
CA GLY A 81 6.05 15.29 7.11
C GLY A 81 6.21 15.98 5.75
N TYR A 82 5.10 16.25 5.06
CA TYR A 82 5.12 16.93 3.77
C TYR A 82 5.70 18.34 3.91
N GLN A 83 6.85 18.56 3.28
CA GLN A 83 7.53 19.84 3.21
C GLN A 83 7.06 20.57 1.96
N HIS A 84 6.25 21.61 2.15
CA HIS A 84 5.84 22.52 1.08
C HIS A 84 6.26 23.95 1.44
N THR A 85 6.61 24.73 0.42
CA THR A 85 7.00 26.14 0.58
C THR A 85 5.82 27.03 0.99
N HIS A 86 4.59 26.56 0.83
CA HIS A 86 3.35 27.28 1.17
C HIS A 86 2.41 26.38 2.01
N PRO A 87 2.08 26.72 3.26
CA PRO A 87 1.07 26.00 4.03
C PRO A 87 -0.30 26.13 3.36
N GLY A 88 -0.90 25.04 2.88
CA GLY A 88 -2.16 25.12 2.12
C GLY A 88 -2.85 23.79 1.84
N ARG A 89 -4.01 23.86 1.16
CA ARG A 89 -4.68 22.68 0.59
C ARG A 89 -3.88 22.22 -0.62
N ALA A 90 -3.65 20.93 -0.73
CA ALA A 90 -3.14 20.35 -1.96
C ALA A 90 -4.03 19.21 -2.42
N LYS A 91 -4.10 19.06 -3.74
CA LYS A 91 -4.75 17.93 -4.37
C LYS A 91 -3.71 16.84 -4.53
N ILE A 92 -3.93 15.71 -3.86
CA ILE A 92 -3.08 14.52 -3.98
C ILE A 92 -3.68 13.58 -5.01
N PHE A 93 -2.83 13.03 -5.86
CA PHE A 93 -3.22 12.02 -6.84
C PHE A 93 -2.07 11.08 -7.18
N GLY A 94 -2.38 10.04 -7.95
CA GLY A 94 -1.45 8.97 -8.30
C GLY A 94 -1.95 7.62 -7.78
N PHE A 95 -1.02 6.75 -7.40
CA PHE A 95 -1.35 5.39 -7.02
C PHE A 95 -0.42 4.79 -5.95
N VAL A 96 -0.95 3.78 -5.28
CA VAL A 96 -0.22 2.79 -4.50
C VAL A 96 -0.74 1.43 -4.93
N ALA A 97 0.15 0.54 -5.36
CA ALA A 97 -0.18 -0.80 -5.81
C ALA A 97 0.72 -1.84 -5.15
N ALA A 98 0.17 -3.01 -4.90
CA ALA A 98 0.91 -4.17 -4.47
C ALA A 98 1.08 -5.15 -5.64
N ARG A 99 2.21 -5.85 -5.67
CA ARG A 99 2.47 -7.00 -6.53
C ARG A 99 2.87 -8.19 -5.67
N ASP A 100 2.23 -9.32 -5.91
CA ASP A 100 2.65 -10.61 -5.37
C ASP A 100 3.35 -11.43 -6.44
N MET A 101 4.08 -12.47 -6.04
CA MET A 101 4.79 -13.34 -6.98
C MET A 101 3.85 -14.30 -7.74
N MET A 102 2.57 -14.39 -7.35
CA MET A 102 1.60 -15.29 -8.00
C MET A 102 1.09 -14.70 -9.31
N LYS A 103 0.73 -13.42 -9.30
CA LYS A 103 0.35 -12.66 -10.49
C LYS A 103 0.94 -11.27 -10.35
N PRO A 104 2.18 -11.05 -10.81
CA PRO A 104 2.95 -9.84 -10.56
C PRO A 104 2.48 -8.67 -11.42
N LEU A 105 1.19 -8.35 -11.32
CA LEU A 105 0.50 -7.21 -11.91
C LEU A 105 0.06 -6.26 -10.80
N ARG A 106 -0.29 -5.03 -11.16
CA ARG A 106 -0.70 -4.02 -10.18
C ARG A 106 -2.03 -4.38 -9.54
N ASN A 107 -2.01 -4.61 -8.23
CA ASN A 107 -3.20 -4.65 -7.40
C ASN A 107 -3.32 -3.32 -6.65
N TYR A 108 -4.14 -2.40 -7.17
CA TYR A 108 -4.24 -1.05 -6.63
C TYR A 108 -4.93 -1.04 -5.27
N VAL A 109 -4.22 -0.56 -4.24
CA VAL A 109 -4.76 -0.30 -2.91
C VAL A 109 -5.13 1.18 -2.74
N TYR A 110 -4.56 2.05 -3.55
CA TYR A 110 -4.98 3.42 -3.74
C TYR A 110 -4.81 3.80 -5.21
N ARG A 111 -5.85 4.38 -5.81
CA ARG A 111 -5.79 4.96 -7.16
C ARG A 111 -6.84 6.05 -7.25
N ARG A 112 -6.43 7.30 -7.30
CA ARG A 112 -7.35 8.44 -7.44
C ARG A 112 -6.74 9.55 -8.27
N ALA A 113 -7.62 10.21 -9.01
CA ALA A 113 -7.28 11.34 -9.86
C ALA A 113 -7.12 12.65 -9.08
N LEU A 114 -7.91 12.92 -8.03
CA LEU A 114 -7.76 14.08 -7.15
C LEU A 114 -8.40 13.82 -5.78
N THR A 115 -7.67 14.02 -4.68
CA THR A 115 -8.22 14.13 -3.33
C THR A 115 -7.73 15.43 -2.70
N ILE A 116 -8.64 16.34 -2.35
CA ILE A 116 -8.29 17.56 -1.62
C ILE A 116 -7.95 17.16 -0.19
N VAL A 117 -6.68 17.32 0.19
CA VAL A 117 -6.24 17.11 1.56
C VAL A 117 -5.62 18.41 2.09
N LYS A 118 -6.00 18.78 3.30
CA LYS A 118 -5.28 19.81 4.05
C LYS A 118 -3.98 19.19 4.55
N LEU A 119 -2.85 19.55 3.95
CA LEU A 119 -1.53 19.05 4.35
C LEU A 119 -0.98 19.86 5.52
N TYR A 120 -1.66 19.81 6.67
CA TYR A 120 -1.10 20.27 7.95
C TYR A 120 -0.49 19.05 8.67
N GLY A 121 0.65 18.58 8.18
CA GLY A 121 1.46 17.52 8.81
C GLY A 121 1.21 16.10 8.29
N VAL A 122 -0.02 15.58 8.34
CA VAL A 122 -0.34 14.20 7.92
C VAL A 122 -1.62 14.13 7.09
N ALA A 123 -1.58 13.41 5.97
CA ALA A 123 -2.70 13.18 5.07
C ALA A 123 -2.96 11.68 4.89
N ARG A 124 -4.16 11.22 5.23
CA ARG A 124 -4.58 9.82 5.01
C ARG A 124 -5.11 9.64 3.59
N LEU A 125 -4.65 8.60 2.91
CA LEU A 125 -5.16 8.22 1.60
C LEU A 125 -6.40 7.35 1.76
N SER A 126 -7.47 7.66 1.01
CA SER A 126 -8.67 6.84 0.98
C SER A 126 -8.41 5.56 0.20
N LEU A 127 -8.11 4.47 0.90
CA LEU A 127 -7.81 3.17 0.29
C LEU A 127 -9.00 2.68 -0.55
N GLY A 128 -8.68 2.16 -1.73
CA GLY A 128 -9.59 1.43 -2.59
C GLY A 128 -9.76 -0.01 -2.13
N ARG A 129 -10.69 -0.72 -2.76
CA ARG A 129 -10.81 -2.17 -2.60
C ARG A 129 -9.79 -2.80 -3.56
N PRO A 130 -8.75 -3.50 -3.08
CA PRO A 130 -7.85 -4.22 -3.98
C PRO A 130 -8.66 -5.24 -4.79
N ALA A 131 -8.26 -5.48 -6.03
CA ALA A 131 -8.99 -6.33 -6.97
C ALA A 131 -9.06 -7.80 -6.52
N ARG A 132 -8.07 -8.22 -5.70
CA ARG A 132 -7.95 -9.53 -5.06
C ARG A 132 -7.10 -9.41 -3.79
N VAL A 133 -7.00 -10.48 -3.02
CA VAL A 133 -6.02 -10.55 -1.94
C VAL A 133 -4.58 -10.46 -2.46
N ILE A 134 -3.68 -9.94 -1.64
CA ILE A 134 -2.26 -9.83 -1.91
C ILE A 134 -1.57 -10.99 -1.20
N SER A 135 -1.03 -11.94 -1.97
CA SER A 135 -0.28 -13.06 -1.42
C SER A 135 1.12 -12.62 -0.99
N MET A 136 1.61 -13.18 0.12
CA MET A 136 2.94 -12.93 0.68
C MET A 136 3.55 -14.23 1.16
N SER A 137 3.73 -15.19 0.26
CA SER A 137 4.42 -16.46 0.58
C SER A 137 5.82 -16.24 1.18
N SER A 138 6.52 -15.19 0.75
CA SER A 138 7.77 -14.74 1.37
C SER A 138 7.93 -13.23 1.32
N ARG A 139 7.51 -12.62 0.21
CA ARG A 139 7.67 -11.20 -0.07
C ARG A 139 6.59 -10.67 -1.02
N ALA A 140 6.26 -9.39 -0.87
CA ALA A 140 5.38 -8.65 -1.78
C ALA A 140 5.94 -7.25 -2.03
N LEU A 141 5.88 -6.80 -3.28
CA LEU A 141 6.38 -5.49 -3.67
C LEU A 141 5.26 -4.46 -3.59
N ILE A 142 5.53 -3.33 -2.97
CA ILE A 142 4.66 -2.16 -2.98
C ILE A 142 5.31 -1.12 -3.86
N GLU A 143 4.63 -0.69 -4.91
CA GLU A 143 5.05 0.41 -5.79
C GLU A 143 4.08 1.57 -5.69
N PHE A 144 4.59 2.79 -5.78
CA PHE A 144 3.79 4.00 -5.65
C PHE A 144 4.41 5.16 -6.42
N GLU A 145 3.54 6.03 -6.88
CA GLU A 145 3.87 7.33 -7.46
C GLU A 145 2.77 8.27 -7.02
N LEU A 146 3.12 9.26 -6.20
CA LEU A 146 2.19 10.23 -5.64
C LEU A 146 2.66 11.63 -5.99
N HIS A 147 1.67 12.45 -6.35
CA HIS A 147 1.83 13.81 -6.80
C HIS A 147 0.99 14.76 -5.94
N ALA A 148 1.42 16.02 -5.84
CA ALA A 148 0.65 17.07 -5.20
C ALA A 148 0.55 18.31 -6.07
N LEU A 149 -0.67 18.82 -6.25
CA LEU A 149 -0.93 20.13 -6.83
C LEU A 149 -1.33 21.09 -5.74
N SER A 150 -0.59 22.19 -5.62
CA SER A 150 -0.99 23.32 -4.79
C SER A 150 -2.16 24.05 -5.45
N GLU A 151 -3.18 24.44 -4.68
CA GLU A 151 -4.29 25.25 -5.22
C GLU A 151 -3.83 26.67 -5.62
N ASP A 152 -2.68 27.15 -5.12
CA ASP A 152 -2.20 28.52 -5.29
C ASP A 152 -1.28 28.72 -6.50
N LYS A 153 -0.92 27.64 -7.22
CA LYS A 153 -0.07 27.71 -8.41
C LYS A 153 -0.93 27.61 -9.68
N ASN A 154 -0.88 28.65 -10.50
CA ASN A 154 -1.35 28.63 -11.90
C ASN A 154 -0.43 27.80 -12.82
N ASP A 155 0.73 27.37 -12.32
CA ASP A 155 1.72 26.64 -13.09
C ASP A 155 1.50 25.13 -12.94
N SER A 156 1.27 24.47 -14.05
CA SER A 156 0.85 23.06 -14.20
C SER A 156 1.95 22.04 -13.89
N GLY A 157 2.88 22.38 -13.00
CA GLY A 157 3.97 21.51 -12.60
C GLY A 157 3.45 20.40 -11.70
N ASP A 158 3.25 19.21 -12.28
CA ASP A 158 2.97 17.99 -11.54
C ASP A 158 4.17 17.65 -10.64
N ASP A 159 4.10 17.99 -9.37
CA ASP A 159 5.24 17.87 -8.47
C ASP A 159 5.16 16.52 -7.75
N VAL A 160 5.92 15.54 -8.24
CA VAL A 160 6.10 14.23 -7.59
C VAL A 160 6.53 14.47 -6.15
N ILE A 161 5.71 14.06 -5.19
CA ILE A 161 6.04 14.23 -3.76
C ILE A 161 6.79 13.02 -3.22
N ILE A 162 6.45 11.84 -3.71
CA ILE A 162 7.17 10.61 -3.44
C ILE A 162 6.84 9.57 -4.51
N GLU A 163 7.88 8.88 -4.97
CA GLU A 163 7.77 7.75 -5.88
C GLU A 163 8.82 6.71 -5.53
N GLY A 164 8.54 5.46 -5.87
CA GLY A 164 9.46 4.37 -5.62
C GLY A 164 8.76 3.05 -5.37
N CYS A 165 9.52 2.13 -4.79
CA CYS A 165 8.98 0.87 -4.34
C CYS A 165 9.65 0.38 -3.05
N THR A 166 9.03 -0.59 -2.40
CA THR A 166 9.57 -1.29 -1.25
C THR A 166 9.11 -2.73 -1.23
N GLU A 167 9.95 -3.63 -0.76
CA GLU A 167 9.61 -5.04 -0.64
C GLU A 167 9.30 -5.35 0.82
N LEU A 168 8.08 -5.80 1.07
CA LEU A 168 7.66 -6.28 2.38
C LEU A 168 7.96 -7.77 2.47
N TYR A 169 8.55 -8.22 3.58
CA TYR A 169 8.98 -9.61 3.77
C TYR A 169 8.41 -10.21 5.06
N ASN A 170 8.19 -11.52 5.05
CA ASN A 170 7.64 -12.26 6.18
C ASN A 170 8.34 -13.60 6.48
N MET A 171 9.62 -13.76 6.11
CA MET A 171 10.29 -15.08 6.08
C MET A 171 10.34 -15.89 7.39
N ARG A 172 9.90 -15.35 8.54
CA ARG A 172 10.02 -16.03 9.86
C ARG A 172 8.80 -15.90 10.77
N ALA A 173 7.70 -15.27 10.35
CA ALA A 173 6.57 -15.15 11.26
C ALA A 173 5.72 -16.42 11.26
N THR A 174 5.37 -16.86 12.46
CA THR A 174 4.49 -18.02 12.68
C THR A 174 3.09 -17.63 13.16
N LYS A 175 2.88 -16.34 13.42
CA LYS A 175 1.62 -15.76 13.88
C LYS A 175 1.36 -14.47 13.13
N SER A 176 0.09 -14.16 12.90
CA SER A 176 -0.33 -12.93 12.24
C SER A 176 0.01 -11.69 13.08
N PHE A 177 0.39 -10.59 12.43
CA PHE A 177 0.85 -9.38 13.10
C PHE A 177 0.54 -8.12 12.29
N ILE A 178 0.50 -6.98 12.98
CA ILE A 178 0.36 -5.66 12.36
C ILE A 178 1.74 -5.04 12.25
N ARG A 179 2.05 -4.45 11.09
CA ARG A 179 3.19 -3.56 10.89
C ARG A 179 2.72 -2.16 10.58
N ASN A 180 3.55 -1.22 11.02
CA ASN A 180 3.45 0.18 10.65
C ASN A 180 4.86 0.60 10.28
N GLN A 181 5.08 0.92 9.02
CA GLN A 181 6.39 1.25 8.48
C GLN A 181 6.38 2.58 7.77
N ARG A 182 7.53 3.25 7.76
CA ARG A 182 7.71 4.58 7.15
C ARG A 182 8.79 4.54 6.08
N LEU A 183 8.44 5.02 4.89
CA LEU A 183 9.35 5.28 3.78
C LEU A 183 9.72 6.75 3.78
N TYR A 184 11.01 7.08 3.86
CA TYR A 184 11.46 8.47 3.86
C TYR A 184 11.82 8.92 2.44
N GLY A 185 10.94 9.74 1.85
CA GLY A 185 11.20 10.45 0.60
C GLY A 185 11.79 11.84 0.84
N GLN A 186 12.08 12.54 -0.26
CA GLN A 186 12.72 13.85 -0.21
C GLN A 186 11.77 14.96 0.27
N ARG A 187 10.50 14.92 -0.16
CA ARG A 187 9.49 15.94 0.16
C ARG A 187 8.47 15.49 1.20
N CYS A 188 8.25 14.19 1.34
CA CYS A 188 7.43 13.62 2.39
C CYS A 188 7.91 12.22 2.76
N ALA A 189 7.32 11.68 3.82
CA ALA A 189 7.36 10.28 4.15
C ALA A 189 6.01 9.61 3.81
N LEU A 190 6.06 8.33 3.47
CA LEU A 190 4.88 7.48 3.27
C LEU A 190 4.80 6.45 4.39
N ASP A 191 3.77 6.55 5.23
CA ASP A 191 3.47 5.58 6.26
C ASP A 191 2.53 4.51 5.70
N ILE A 192 2.93 3.25 5.80
CA ILE A 192 2.12 2.10 5.42
C ILE A 192 1.81 1.26 6.67
N LYS A 193 0.53 1.13 6.99
CA LYS A 193 0.04 0.24 8.05
C LYS A 193 -0.68 -0.93 7.41
N TYR A 194 -0.23 -2.13 7.71
CA TYR A 194 -0.76 -3.35 7.12
C TYR A 194 -0.74 -4.49 8.12
N LEU A 195 -1.56 -5.49 7.84
CA LEU A 195 -1.66 -6.73 8.57
C LEU A 195 -1.05 -7.83 7.70
N VAL A 196 -0.18 -8.63 8.31
CA VAL A 196 0.29 -9.89 7.75
C VAL A 196 -0.53 -10.99 8.42
N LEU A 197 -1.29 -11.71 7.60
CA LEU A 197 -2.17 -12.79 8.00
C LEU A 197 -1.49 -14.12 7.69
N ILE A 198 -1.10 -14.88 8.70
CA ILE A 198 -0.49 -16.20 8.52
C ILE A 198 -1.58 -17.25 8.34
N ASN A 199 -1.41 -18.15 7.38
CA ASN A 199 -2.35 -19.23 7.09
C ASN A 199 -3.81 -18.76 6.88
N ALA A 200 -4.01 -17.67 6.16
CA ALA A 200 -5.32 -17.11 5.86
C ALA A 200 -5.87 -17.56 4.50
N VAL A 201 -7.18 -17.40 4.33
CA VAL A 201 -7.88 -17.72 3.08
C VAL A 201 -8.57 -16.48 2.54
N GLU A 202 -8.58 -16.34 1.20
CA GLU A 202 -9.37 -15.30 0.54
C GLU A 202 -10.84 -15.69 0.56
N ALA A 203 -11.69 -14.79 1.04
CA ALA A 203 -13.14 -14.93 0.96
C ALA A 203 -13.73 -13.71 0.26
N ARG A 204 -14.51 -13.95 -0.80
CA ARG A 204 -15.26 -12.92 -1.50
C ARG A 204 -16.74 -13.09 -1.19
N VAL A 205 -17.36 -12.02 -0.71
CA VAL A 205 -18.81 -11.96 -0.44
C VAL A 205 -19.42 -10.98 -1.42
N ASP A 206 -20.07 -11.50 -2.46
CA ASP A 206 -20.86 -10.70 -3.40
C ASP A 206 -22.31 -10.63 -2.90
N ILE A 207 -22.84 -9.41 -2.72
CA ILE A 207 -24.20 -9.17 -2.25
C ILE A 207 -25.03 -8.64 -3.42
N ASN A 208 -26.06 -9.38 -3.81
CA ASN A 208 -27.04 -8.93 -4.79
C ASN A 208 -28.32 -8.50 -4.09
N VAL A 209 -28.74 -7.24 -4.30
CA VAL A 209 -29.96 -6.69 -3.70
C VAL A 209 -31.12 -6.90 -4.68
N ILE A 210 -31.98 -7.87 -4.39
CA ILE A 210 -33.08 -8.26 -5.29
C ILE A 210 -34.26 -7.27 -5.22
N ARG A 211 -34.53 -6.70 -4.04
CA ARG A 211 -35.59 -5.70 -3.83
C ARG A 211 -35.16 -4.72 -2.73
N VAL A 212 -35.45 -3.43 -2.93
CA VAL A 212 -35.26 -2.38 -1.93
C VAL A 212 -36.64 -1.88 -1.49
N PRO A 213 -36.98 -1.89 -0.19
CA PRO A 213 -38.26 -1.38 0.29
C PRO A 213 -38.34 0.16 0.14
N ALA A 214 -39.56 0.70 0.15
CA ALA A 214 -39.81 2.13 -0.10
C ALA A 214 -39.07 3.09 0.85
N HIS A 215 -38.72 2.64 2.05
CA HIS A 215 -37.97 3.38 3.07
C HIS A 215 -36.45 3.14 3.02
N GLY A 216 -35.95 2.45 1.99
CA GLY A 216 -34.53 2.13 1.81
C GLY A 216 -34.05 0.96 2.67
N ILE A 217 -32.78 0.58 2.47
CA ILE A 217 -32.12 -0.45 3.28
C ILE A 217 -30.73 0.05 3.71
N ASN A 218 -30.36 -0.23 4.96
CA ASN A 218 -29.02 0.01 5.48
C ASN A 218 -28.36 -1.33 5.79
N LEU A 219 -27.43 -1.75 4.93
CA LEU A 219 -26.70 -3.01 5.07
C LEU A 219 -25.33 -2.75 5.71
N LYS A 220 -25.03 -3.47 6.80
CA LYS A 220 -23.70 -3.51 7.42
C LYS A 220 -23.20 -4.95 7.38
N LEU A 221 -22.17 -5.21 6.58
CA LEU A 221 -21.45 -6.48 6.59
C LEU A 221 -20.26 -6.36 7.54
N LEU A 222 -20.17 -7.25 8.51
CA LEU A 222 -19.06 -7.33 9.45
C LEU A 222 -18.39 -8.70 9.31
N ALA A 223 -17.11 -8.68 8.94
CA ALA A 223 -16.24 -9.85 9.07
C ALA A 223 -15.51 -9.76 10.41
N LYS A 224 -15.54 -10.83 11.20
CA LYS A 224 -14.73 -10.96 12.42
C LYS A 224 -13.73 -12.08 12.22
N THR A 225 -12.50 -11.85 12.64
CA THR A 225 -11.46 -12.87 12.68
C THR A 225 -10.92 -12.94 14.11
N SER A 226 -10.80 -14.12 14.69
CA SER A 226 -10.11 -14.34 15.97
C SER A 226 -8.66 -14.79 15.72
N GLY A 227 -7.72 -14.46 16.63
CA GLY A 227 -6.33 -14.93 16.53
C GLY A 227 -5.23 -13.86 16.60
N PHE A 228 -5.57 -12.57 16.73
CA PHE A 228 -4.58 -11.54 17.02
C PHE A 228 -4.43 -11.33 18.53
N SER A 229 -3.20 -11.34 19.02
CA SER A 229 -2.89 -11.00 20.42
C SER A 229 -3.09 -9.51 20.73
N ASN A 230 -3.12 -8.66 19.69
CA ASN A 230 -3.44 -7.25 19.80
C ASN A 230 -4.76 -7.00 19.04
N VAL A 231 -5.81 -6.72 19.79
CA VAL A 231 -7.17 -6.52 19.28
C VAL A 231 -7.22 -5.26 18.39
N ILE A 232 -7.89 -5.37 17.23
CA ILE A 232 -8.29 -4.26 16.36
C ILE A 232 -9.58 -3.65 16.88
#